data_AF-A0A1F0NIS0-F1
#
_entry.id   AF-A0A1F0NIS0-F1
#
_cell.length_a   1.000
_cell.length_b   1.000
_cell.length_c   1.000
_cell.angle_alpha   90.00
_cell.angle_beta   90.00
_cell.angle_gamma   90.00
#
_symmetry.space_group_name_H-M   'P 1'
#
loop_
_entity.id
_entity.type
_entity.pdbx_description
1 polymer ?
#
loop_
_entity_poly.entity_id
_entity_poly.type
_entity_poly.pdbx_seq_one_letter_code
_entity_poly.pdbx_strand_id
1 'polypeptide(L)'
;MPQITNDNVQIWTLYITVIIAVVGFVFNTISLWQTKKATEDMAKPYINVYVDAYAVKNQQRTYVFKNFGQTPAYIDNIQIDGELDSLNSVHRFGSLIGNMIAPGQKFTSSIQPDYKGRITLTITYSDNKKRKYTDEFILDATLASAMIYTVNESNNSDSPATAIRQSTMALLRDLR
;
A
#
# COMPACT_ATOMS: atom_id res chain seq x y z
N MET A 1 21.92 67.93 9.73
CA MET A 1 21.77 66.54 9.25
C MET A 1 22.78 65.69 10.03
N PRO A 2 22.40 64.58 10.68
CA PRO A 2 23.35 63.76 11.40
C PRO A 2 24.34 63.16 10.38
N GLN A 3 25.64 63.39 10.58
CA GLN A 3 26.69 62.80 9.75
C GLN A 3 26.80 61.32 10.12
N ILE A 4 26.49 60.43 9.18
CA ILE A 4 26.62 58.99 9.38
C ILE A 4 28.11 58.64 9.25
N THR A 5 28.77 58.35 10.38
CA THR A 5 30.17 57.91 10.41
C THR A 5 30.28 56.43 9.98
N ASN A 6 31.42 56.02 9.39
CA ASN A 6 31.68 54.63 9.00
C ASN A 6 31.44 53.62 10.14
N ASP A 7 31.79 53.99 11.38
CA ASP A 7 31.61 53.15 12.56
C ASP A 7 30.13 52.88 12.85
N ASN A 8 29.25 53.86 12.63
CA ASN A 8 27.81 53.67 12.78
C ASN A 8 27.29 52.65 11.75
N VAL A 9 27.77 52.71 10.51
CA VAL A 9 27.38 51.75 9.45
C VAL A 9 27.87 50.34 9.78
N GLN A 10 29.09 50.20 10.30
CA GLN A 10 29.63 48.90 10.71
C GLN A 10 28.84 48.28 11.87
N ILE A 11 28.43 49.09 12.86
CA ILE A 11 27.62 48.62 13.98
C ILE A 11 26.23 48.16 13.50
N TRP A 12 25.58 48.94 12.62
CA TRP A 12 24.27 48.56 12.06
C TRP A 12 24.33 47.30 11.20
N THR A 13 25.36 47.16 10.37
CA THR A 13 25.55 45.95 9.54
C THR A 13 25.81 44.72 10.41
N LEU A 14 26.57 44.84 11.50
CA LEU A 14 26.76 43.75 12.47
C LEU A 14 25.43 43.30 13.07
N TYR A 15 24.60 44.24 13.56
CA TYR A 15 23.28 43.89 14.11
C TYR A 15 22.38 43.19 13.08
N ILE A 16 22.35 43.70 11.85
CA ILE A 16 21.56 43.10 10.77
C ILE A 16 22.06 41.67 10.45
N THR A 17 23.38 41.46 10.36
CA THR A 17 23.93 40.13 10.10
C THR A 17 23.63 39.13 11.22
N VAL A 18 23.67 39.56 12.49
CA VAL A 18 23.28 38.70 13.62
C VAL A 18 21.80 38.32 13.54
N ILE A 19 20.92 39.27 13.23
CA ILE A 19 19.48 39.01 13.08
C ILE A 19 19.23 38.01 11.94
N ILE A 20 19.86 38.22 10.77
CA ILE A 20 19.75 37.30 9.62
C ILE A 20 20.24 35.90 10.00
N ALA A 21 21.35 35.80 10.73
CA ALA A 21 21.89 34.52 11.17
C ALA A 21 20.95 33.78 12.13
N VAL A 22 20.35 34.48 13.10
CA VAL A 22 19.37 33.89 14.04
C VAL A 22 18.12 33.43 13.31
N VAL A 23 17.58 34.24 12.40
CA VAL A 23 16.41 33.88 11.60
C VAL A 23 16.71 32.67 10.70
N GLY A 24 17.88 32.66 10.06
CA GLY A 24 18.34 31.53 9.24
C GLY A 24 18.47 30.23 10.04
N PHE A 25 19.00 30.31 11.27
CA PHE A 25 19.08 29.16 12.17
C PHE A 25 17.70 28.60 12.54
N VAL A 26 16.73 29.49 12.84
CA VAL A 26 15.35 29.08 13.13
C VAL A 26 14.70 28.40 11.91
N PHE A 27 14.84 28.97 10.71
CA PHE A 27 14.32 28.32 9.51
C PHE A 27 14.97 26.97 9.23
N ASN A 28 16.28 26.84 9.45
CA ASN A 28 16.98 25.58 9.26
C ASN A 28 16.47 24.49 10.21
N THR A 29 16.27 24.82 11.49
CA THR A 29 15.73 23.88 12.48
C THR A 29 14.30 23.45 12.17
N ILE A 30 13.44 24.38 11.74
CA ILE A 30 12.07 24.06 11.30
C ILE A 30 12.09 23.17 10.06
N SER A 31 12.94 23.49 9.08
CA SER A 31 13.10 22.70 7.85
C SER A 31 13.55 21.28 8.16
N LEU A 32 14.56 21.11 9.02
CA LEU A 32 15.04 19.78 9.43
C LEU A 32 13.93 18.96 10.12
N TRP A 33 13.12 19.60 10.97
CA TRP A 33 12.00 18.94 11.64
C TRP A 33 10.92 18.49 10.64
N GLN A 34 10.57 19.35 9.67
CA GLN A 34 9.63 19.01 8.60
C GLN A 34 10.17 17.87 7.72
N THR A 35 11.44 17.92 7.32
CA THR A 35 12.08 16.86 6.53
C THR A 35 12.13 15.55 7.30
N LYS A 36 12.46 15.57 8.60
CA LYS A 36 12.44 14.39 9.45
C LYS A 36 11.04 13.77 9.50
N LYS A 37 10.01 14.59 9.75
CA LYS A 37 8.63 14.13 9.80
C LYS A 37 8.17 13.53 8.47
N ALA A 38 8.45 14.22 7.36
CA ALA A 38 8.13 13.72 6.02
C ALA A 38 8.85 12.41 5.70
N THR A 39 10.12 12.28 6.09
CA THR A 39 10.89 11.04 5.91
C THR A 39 10.30 9.90 6.75
N GLU A 40 9.88 10.16 7.98
CA GLU A 40 9.23 9.16 8.82
C GLU A 40 7.88 8.72 8.27
N ASP A 41 7.06 9.65 7.76
CA ASP A 41 5.76 9.33 7.16
C ASP A 41 5.93 8.57 5.83
N MET A 42 6.91 8.94 5.01
CA MET A 42 7.27 8.20 3.77
C MET A 42 7.84 6.82 4.06
N ALA A 43 8.53 6.64 5.19
CA ALA A 43 9.12 5.37 5.62
C ALA A 43 8.14 4.47 6.39
N LYS A 44 6.83 4.74 6.30
CA LYS A 44 5.80 3.90 6.93
C LYS A 44 5.37 2.76 5.98
N PRO A 45 5.26 1.51 6.47
CA PRO A 45 4.60 0.46 5.71
C PRO A 45 3.11 0.76 5.56
N TYR A 46 2.52 0.40 4.42
CA TYR A 46 1.09 0.62 4.19
C TYR A 46 0.50 -0.60 3.51
N ILE A 47 -0.13 -1.46 4.31
CA ILE A 47 -0.84 -2.63 3.80
C ILE A 47 -2.26 -2.23 3.45
N ASN A 48 -2.72 -2.68 2.29
CA ASN A 48 -4.12 -2.62 1.92
C ASN A 48 -4.57 -4.00 1.44
N VAL A 49 -5.77 -4.39 1.88
CA VAL A 49 -6.39 -5.66 1.54
C VAL A 49 -7.67 -5.39 0.76
N TYR A 50 -7.79 -5.98 -0.42
CA TYR A 50 -8.94 -5.75 -1.30
C TYR A 50 -9.28 -7.00 -2.11
N VAL A 51 -10.49 -7.04 -2.66
CA VAL A 51 -10.91 -8.06 -3.61
C VAL A 51 -10.60 -7.57 -5.02
N ASP A 52 -9.80 -8.35 -5.75
CA ASP A 52 -9.49 -8.12 -7.16
C ASP A 52 -10.15 -9.22 -8.00
N ALA A 53 -10.39 -8.95 -9.28
CA ALA A 53 -10.93 -9.95 -10.17
C ALA A 53 -10.39 -9.86 -11.59
N TYR A 54 -10.15 -11.04 -12.15
CA TYR A 54 -9.56 -11.22 -13.47
C TYR A 54 -10.56 -11.97 -14.36
N ALA A 55 -10.79 -11.45 -15.57
CA ALA A 55 -11.63 -12.10 -16.56
C ALA A 55 -10.76 -12.90 -17.53
N VAL A 56 -10.44 -14.16 -17.19
CA VAL A 56 -9.84 -15.07 -18.17
C VAL A 56 -10.57 -16.38 -18.21
N LYS A 57 -11.25 -16.61 -19.34
CA LYS A 57 -12.26 -17.65 -19.58
C LYS A 57 -13.47 -17.56 -18.65
N ASN A 58 -13.27 -17.55 -17.34
CA ASN A 58 -14.27 -17.31 -16.30
C ASN A 58 -13.82 -16.17 -15.39
N GLN A 59 -14.78 -15.51 -14.74
CA GLN A 59 -14.50 -14.51 -13.70
C GLN A 59 -13.81 -15.17 -12.50
N GLN A 60 -12.52 -14.90 -12.30
CA GLN A 60 -11.77 -15.36 -11.14
C GLN A 60 -11.58 -14.20 -10.17
N ARG A 61 -12.07 -14.35 -8.95
CA ARG A 61 -11.94 -13.36 -7.87
C ARG A 61 -10.84 -13.81 -6.91
N THR A 62 -10.10 -12.86 -6.35
CA THR A 62 -9.01 -13.13 -5.41
C THR A 62 -8.97 -12.07 -4.31
N TYR A 63 -8.65 -12.47 -3.10
CA TYR A 63 -8.17 -11.56 -2.08
C TYR A 63 -6.74 -11.15 -2.41
N VAL A 64 -6.42 -9.87 -2.26
CA VAL A 64 -5.09 -9.33 -2.51
C VAL A 64 -4.62 -8.59 -1.27
N PHE A 65 -3.46 -8.99 -0.76
CA PHE A 65 -2.71 -8.30 0.29
C PHE A 65 -1.55 -7.60 -0.37
N LYS A 66 -1.52 -6.26 -0.35
CA LYS A 66 -0.45 -5.51 -1.02
C LYS A 66 0.13 -4.45 -0.09
N ASN A 67 1.47 -4.36 -0.10
CA ASN A 67 2.16 -3.25 0.53
C ASN A 67 2.36 -2.13 -0.49
N PHE A 68 1.69 -1.01 -0.26
CA PHE A 68 1.81 0.23 -1.03
C PHE A 68 2.80 1.21 -0.39
N GLY A 69 3.30 0.92 0.82
CA GLY A 69 4.33 1.70 1.48
C GLY A 69 5.71 1.50 0.86
N GLN A 70 6.66 2.34 1.26
CA GLN A 70 8.06 2.29 0.79
C GLN A 70 8.96 1.43 1.69
N THR A 71 8.42 0.86 2.77
CA THR A 71 9.15 0.00 3.70
C THR A 71 8.47 -1.35 3.86
N PRO A 72 9.23 -2.40 4.22
CA PRO A 72 8.65 -3.71 4.47
C PRO A 72 7.65 -3.69 5.64
N ALA A 73 6.61 -4.51 5.52
CA ALA A 73 5.59 -4.70 6.54
C ALA A 73 5.66 -6.14 7.06
N TYR A 74 5.82 -6.33 8.37
CA TYR A 74 5.81 -7.65 8.98
C TYR A 74 4.42 -7.92 9.55
N ILE A 75 3.78 -8.99 9.10
CA ILE A 75 2.42 -9.30 9.51
C ILE A 75 2.46 -10.02 10.86
N ASP A 76 1.93 -9.38 11.88
CA ASP A 76 1.93 -9.89 13.26
C ASP A 76 0.69 -10.74 13.53
N ASN A 77 -0.47 -10.33 12.99
CA ASN A 77 -1.74 -11.01 13.22
C ASN A 77 -2.77 -10.69 12.13
N ILE A 78 -3.67 -11.63 11.85
CA ILE A 78 -4.82 -11.44 10.98
C ILE A 78 -6.05 -11.98 11.71
N GLN A 79 -7.06 -11.13 11.89
CA GLN A 79 -8.36 -11.46 12.43
C GLN A 79 -9.41 -11.31 11.34
N ILE A 80 -10.39 -12.20 11.33
CA ILE A 80 -11.42 -12.24 10.30
C ILE A 80 -12.75 -12.45 10.99
N ASP A 81 -13.64 -11.48 10.81
CA ASP A 81 -15.01 -11.56 11.27
C ASP A 81 -15.91 -11.86 10.07
N GLY A 82 -16.57 -13.03 10.13
CA GLY A 82 -17.38 -13.58 9.05
C GLY A 82 -16.88 -14.94 8.54
N GLU A 83 -17.67 -15.56 7.69
CA GLU A 83 -17.37 -16.86 7.09
C GLU A 83 -16.63 -16.69 5.77
N LEU A 84 -15.42 -17.23 5.67
CA LEU A 84 -14.67 -17.34 4.42
C LEU A 84 -15.21 -18.49 3.54
N ASP A 85 -14.87 -18.46 2.26
CA ASP A 85 -15.09 -19.60 1.37
C ASP A 85 -14.28 -20.82 1.81
N SER A 86 -14.67 -22.01 1.34
CA SER A 86 -14.08 -23.26 1.85
C SER A 86 -12.59 -23.44 1.51
N LEU A 87 -12.05 -22.69 0.54
CA LEU A 87 -10.61 -22.66 0.27
C LEU A 87 -9.83 -21.87 1.33
N ASN A 88 -10.37 -20.74 1.78
CA ASN A 88 -9.67 -19.85 2.71
C ASN A 88 -10.04 -20.10 4.17
N SER A 89 -11.15 -20.80 4.44
CA SER A 89 -11.62 -21.09 5.80
C SER A 89 -10.67 -22.00 6.60
N VAL A 90 -9.88 -22.84 5.93
CA VAL A 90 -8.96 -23.80 6.58
C VAL A 90 -7.77 -23.10 7.23
N HIS A 91 -7.06 -22.25 6.48
CA HIS A 91 -5.86 -21.59 6.98
C HIS A 91 -6.08 -20.14 7.36
N ARG A 92 -7.19 -19.50 6.97
CA ARG A 92 -7.58 -18.12 7.31
C ARG A 92 -6.45 -17.11 7.12
N PHE A 93 -5.69 -17.26 6.03
CA PHE A 93 -4.49 -16.47 5.72
C PHE A 93 -3.35 -16.56 6.75
N GLY A 94 -3.38 -17.54 7.65
CA GLY A 94 -2.38 -17.76 8.69
C GLY A 94 -0.96 -17.93 8.16
N SER A 95 -0.79 -18.38 6.91
CA SER A 95 0.52 -18.44 6.25
C SER A 95 1.18 -17.07 6.06
N LEU A 96 0.42 -15.97 6.11
CA LEU A 96 0.98 -14.61 6.07
C LEU A 96 1.49 -14.16 7.45
N ILE A 97 1.00 -14.74 8.54
CA ILE A 97 1.39 -14.37 9.90
C ILE A 97 2.86 -14.79 10.13
N GLY A 98 3.67 -13.87 10.64
CA GLY A 98 5.11 -14.04 10.82
C GLY A 98 5.93 -13.79 9.55
N ASN A 99 5.29 -13.53 8.41
CA ASN A 99 5.97 -13.19 7.16
C ASN A 99 6.01 -11.67 6.91
N MET A 100 6.91 -11.29 6.01
CA MET A 100 7.12 -9.91 5.59
C MET A 100 6.61 -9.70 4.17
N ILE A 101 5.90 -8.60 3.94
CA ILE A 101 5.51 -8.12 2.62
C ILE A 101 6.40 -6.94 2.24
N ALA A 102 7.26 -7.12 1.24
CA ALA A 102 8.14 -6.07 0.75
C ALA A 102 7.36 -4.93 0.05
N PRO A 103 7.93 -3.72 -0.06
CA PRO A 103 7.32 -2.61 -0.82
C PRO A 103 6.92 -3.03 -2.23
N GLY A 104 5.68 -2.74 -2.63
CA GLY A 104 5.14 -3.09 -3.95
C GLY A 104 4.76 -4.56 -4.12
N GLN A 105 5.19 -5.45 -3.23
CA GLN A 105 4.86 -6.87 -3.27
C GLN A 105 3.37 -7.09 -2.94
N LYS A 106 2.78 -8.10 -3.60
CA LYS A 106 1.42 -8.56 -3.35
C LYS A 106 1.38 -10.07 -3.14
N PHE A 107 0.48 -10.50 -2.28
CA PHE A 107 0.07 -11.90 -2.12
C PHE A 107 -1.40 -12.02 -2.46
N THR A 108 -1.77 -13.10 -3.13
CA THR A 108 -3.13 -13.31 -3.64
C THR A 108 -3.66 -14.67 -3.23
N SER A 109 -4.91 -14.74 -2.78
CA SER A 109 -5.62 -16.00 -2.53
C SER A 109 -6.94 -16.05 -3.28
N SER A 110 -7.16 -17.11 -4.04
CA SER A 110 -8.36 -17.29 -4.86
C SER A 110 -9.62 -17.39 -4.01
N ILE A 111 -10.72 -16.83 -4.52
CA ILE A 111 -12.06 -16.91 -3.94
C ILE A 111 -12.90 -17.86 -4.80
N GLN A 112 -13.65 -18.75 -4.16
CA GLN A 112 -14.58 -19.63 -4.89
C GLN A 112 -15.58 -18.82 -5.75
N PRO A 113 -15.91 -19.28 -6.99
CA PRO A 113 -16.78 -18.53 -7.91
C PRO A 113 -18.21 -18.30 -7.43
N ASP A 114 -18.74 -19.17 -6.58
CA ASP A 114 -20.10 -19.14 -6.02
C ASP A 114 -20.20 -18.33 -4.72
N TYR A 115 -19.08 -18.11 -4.03
CA TYR A 115 -19.05 -17.37 -2.77
C TYR A 115 -19.41 -15.88 -2.96
N LYS A 116 -20.36 -15.37 -2.19
CA LYS A 116 -20.84 -13.97 -2.25
C LYS A 116 -20.83 -13.29 -0.89
N GLY A 117 -20.06 -13.83 0.06
CA GLY A 117 -20.01 -13.31 1.42
C GLY A 117 -19.27 -11.98 1.51
N ARG A 118 -19.49 -11.32 2.65
CA ARG A 118 -18.78 -10.14 3.10
C ARG A 118 -18.08 -10.49 4.40
N ILE A 119 -16.80 -10.14 4.49
CA ILE A 119 -16.00 -10.34 5.69
C ILE A 119 -15.37 -9.02 6.11
N THR A 120 -15.11 -8.90 7.41
CA THR A 120 -14.26 -7.84 7.94
C THR A 120 -12.91 -8.47 8.29
N LEU A 121 -11.84 -7.94 7.71
CA LEU A 121 -10.47 -8.40 7.93
C LEU A 121 -9.70 -7.31 8.67
N THR A 122 -9.23 -7.66 9.86
CA THR A 122 -8.38 -6.79 10.68
C THR A 122 -6.97 -7.33 10.65
N ILE A 123 -6.02 -6.54 10.14
CA ILE A 123 -4.62 -6.93 10.04
C ILE A 123 -3.78 -6.06 10.97
N THR A 124 -2.94 -6.72 11.78
CA THR A 124 -1.92 -6.06 12.58
C THR A 124 -0.56 -6.34 11.96
N TYR A 125 0.20 -5.28 11.71
CA TYR A 125 1.53 -5.37 11.13
C TYR A 125 2.48 -4.37 11.76
N SER A 126 3.77 -4.64 11.64
CA SER A 126 4.83 -3.80 12.17
C SER A 126 5.84 -3.36 11.12
N ASP A 127 6.50 -2.23 11.38
CA ASP A 127 7.63 -1.74 10.59
C ASP A 127 8.98 -2.31 11.09
N ASN A 128 10.07 -1.97 10.41
CA ASN A 128 11.43 -2.31 10.84
C ASN A 128 11.79 -1.80 12.25
N LYS A 129 11.08 -0.79 12.78
CA LYS A 129 11.26 -0.21 14.12
C LYS A 129 10.30 -0.84 15.14
N LYS A 130 9.58 -1.90 14.79
CA LYS A 130 8.57 -2.59 15.62
C LYS A 130 7.40 -1.69 16.04
N ARG A 131 7.15 -0.60 15.34
CA ARG A 131 5.94 0.21 15.50
C ARG A 131 4.77 -0.60 14.93
N LYS A 132 3.73 -0.81 15.73
CA LYS A 132 2.56 -1.61 15.33
C LYS A 132 1.48 -0.72 14.72
N TYR A 133 0.84 -1.24 13.69
CA TYR A 133 -0.28 -0.64 13.00
C TYR A 133 -1.38 -1.70 12.89
N THR A 134 -2.63 -1.25 13.03
CA THR A 134 -3.81 -2.11 12.88
C THR A 134 -4.77 -1.40 11.96
N ASP A 135 -5.16 -2.08 10.89
CA ASP A 135 -6.11 -1.57 9.91
C ASP A 135 -7.23 -2.60 9.71
N GLU A 136 -8.45 -2.11 9.51
CA GLU A 136 -9.65 -2.91 9.29
C GLU A 136 -10.16 -2.70 7.85
N PHE A 137 -10.46 -3.79 7.18
CA PHE A 137 -10.91 -3.81 5.79
C PHE A 137 -12.20 -4.61 5.63
N ILE A 138 -13.21 -4.00 5.04
CA ILE A 138 -14.46 -4.70 4.69
C ILE A 138 -14.29 -5.25 3.26
N LEU A 139 -14.22 -6.57 3.14
CA LEU A 139 -14.02 -7.26 1.88
C LEU A 139 -15.35 -7.84 1.41
N ASP A 140 -15.88 -7.28 0.33
CA ASP A 140 -17.10 -7.75 -0.31
C ASP A 140 -16.76 -8.52 -1.59
N ALA A 141 -16.99 -9.84 -1.57
CA ALA A 141 -16.69 -10.70 -2.71
C ALA A 141 -17.58 -10.39 -3.94
N THR A 142 -18.68 -9.64 -3.78
CA THR A 142 -19.59 -9.27 -4.87
C THR A 142 -19.16 -8.00 -5.61
N LEU A 143 -18.36 -7.13 -4.97
CA LEU A 143 -17.95 -5.84 -5.52
C LEU A 143 -17.19 -6.00 -6.86
N ALA A 144 -16.26 -6.95 -6.90
CA ALA A 144 -15.48 -7.19 -8.10
C ALA A 144 -16.32 -7.82 -9.22
N SER A 145 -17.31 -8.68 -8.91
CA SER A 145 -18.22 -9.23 -9.93
C SER A 145 -19.16 -8.18 -10.54
N ALA A 146 -19.55 -7.15 -9.77
CA ALA A 146 -20.42 -6.09 -10.25
C ALA A 146 -19.70 -5.08 -11.17
N MET A 147 -18.37 -4.98 -11.08
CA MET A 147 -17.55 -4.00 -11.80
C MET A 147 -16.85 -4.57 -13.06
N ILE A 148 -16.90 -5.88 -13.29
CA ILE A 148 -16.26 -6.50 -14.47
C ILE A 148 -17.19 -6.44 -15.68
N TYR A 149 -16.71 -5.81 -16.77
CA TYR A 149 -17.31 -5.91 -18.09
C TYR A 149 -17.09 -7.34 -18.64
N THR A 150 -18.15 -8.14 -18.71
CA THR A 150 -18.13 -9.44 -19.36
C THR A 150 -18.30 -9.28 -20.86
N VAL A 151 -17.24 -9.50 -21.63
CA VAL A 151 -17.38 -9.79 -23.06
C VAL A 151 -17.91 -11.22 -23.16
N ASN A 152 -19.17 -11.38 -23.55
CA ASN A 152 -19.76 -12.69 -23.86
C ASN A 152 -19.05 -13.23 -25.10
N GLU A 153 -18.05 -14.08 -24.93
CA GLU A 153 -17.45 -14.82 -26.02
C GLU A 153 -18.13 -16.18 -26.20
N SER A 154 -18.45 -16.51 -27.44
CA SER A 154 -19.11 -17.74 -27.85
C SER A 154 -18.37 -19.00 -27.36
N ASN A 155 -19.16 -19.95 -26.84
CA ASN A 155 -18.83 -21.22 -26.16
C ASN A 155 -17.94 -22.26 -26.90
N ASN A 156 -17.08 -21.89 -27.86
CA ASN A 156 -16.25 -22.89 -28.52
C ASN A 156 -14.98 -23.18 -27.69
N SER A 157 -15.08 -24.14 -26.78
CA SER A 157 -14.06 -24.49 -25.79
C SER A 157 -12.88 -25.31 -26.34
N ASP A 158 -12.93 -25.79 -27.59
CA ASP A 158 -12.01 -26.80 -28.14
C ASP A 158 -11.08 -26.28 -29.26
N SER A 159 -10.29 -25.24 -28.98
CA SER A 159 -9.38 -24.68 -30.00
C SER A 159 -8.01 -24.27 -29.46
N PRO A 160 -6.94 -24.31 -30.29
CA PRO A 160 -5.62 -23.74 -30.00
C PRO A 160 -5.65 -22.32 -29.41
N ALA A 161 -6.70 -21.55 -29.69
CA ALA A 161 -6.93 -20.23 -29.09
C ALA A 161 -7.01 -20.26 -27.56
N THR A 162 -7.54 -21.34 -26.98
CA THR A 162 -7.59 -21.55 -25.53
C THR A 162 -6.19 -21.71 -24.94
N ALA A 163 -5.33 -22.48 -25.60
CA ALA A 163 -3.97 -22.74 -25.16
C ALA A 163 -3.15 -21.46 -25.25
N ILE A 164 -3.22 -20.76 -26.39
CA ILE A 164 -2.57 -19.46 -26.61
C ILE A 164 -2.97 -18.47 -25.51
N ARG A 165 -4.26 -18.35 -25.20
CA ARG A 165 -4.75 -17.47 -24.14
C ARG A 165 -4.18 -17.84 -22.77
N GLN A 166 -4.14 -19.12 -22.41
CA GLN A 166 -3.57 -19.55 -21.13
C GLN A 166 -2.07 -19.25 -21.05
N SER A 167 -1.32 -19.51 -22.12
CA SER A 167 0.10 -19.17 -22.19
C SER A 167 0.36 -17.67 -22.13
N THR A 168 -0.38 -16.85 -22.89
CA THR A 168 -0.25 -15.38 -22.85
C THR A 168 -0.60 -14.83 -21.48
N MET A 169 -1.60 -15.40 -20.82
CA MET A 169 -1.99 -14.99 -19.48
C MET A 169 -0.94 -15.37 -18.43
N ALA A 170 -0.32 -16.55 -18.55
CA ALA A 170 0.82 -16.93 -17.71
C ALA A 170 1.98 -15.94 -17.88
N LEU A 171 2.27 -15.53 -19.11
CA LEU A 171 3.29 -14.51 -19.42
C LEU A 171 2.92 -13.13 -18.84
N LEU A 172 1.69 -12.66 -19.04
CA LEU A 172 1.23 -11.38 -18.49
C LEU A 172 1.21 -11.37 -16.97
N ARG A 173 1.00 -12.52 -16.33
CA ARG A 173 1.07 -12.66 -14.87
C ARG A 173 2.52 -12.60 -14.37
N ASP A 174 3.47 -13.11 -15.14
CA ASP A 174 4.90 -13.09 -14.80
C ASP A 174 5.53 -11.70 -15.01
N LEU A 175 5.03 -10.93 -15.99
CA LEU A 175 5.51 -9.58 -16.31
C LEU A 175 5.05 -8.48 -15.33
N ARG A 176 4.27 -8.79 -14.28
CA ARG A 176 3.55 -7.81 -13.46
C ARG A 176 3.83 -7.91 -11.97
#